data_AF-A0A4Q8LWL3-F1
#
_entry.id   AF-A0A4Q8LWL3-F1
#
_cell.length_a   1.000
_cell.length_b   1.000
_cell.length_c   1.000
_cell.angle_alpha   90.00
_cell.angle_beta   90.00
_cell.angle_gamma   90.00
#
_symmetry.space_group_name_H-M   'P 1'
#
loop_
_entity.id
_entity.type
_entity.pdbx_description
1 polymer ?
#
loop_
_entity_poly.entity_id
_entity_poly.type
_entity_poly.pdbx_seq_one_letter_code
_entity_poly.pdbx_strand_id
1 'polypeptide(L)'
;MKLEEIPTKELLALHNRIADKPAGPKTFATRTKLVARIEQIAADKNIDLVSFGQPKRPKVTAQRAEPKTEVAETSEATEKKPRGLGVGALARAILMDPAGYPHALVADMVNVQIEGAAATAKSVRWYANDMRKKGVELPPRQKHHPADMDEEESAEALSTVRMVAPVPSDG
;
A
#
# COMPACT_ATOMS: atom_id res chain seq x y z
N MET A 1 17.52 35.31 4.68
CA MET A 1 17.05 34.43 3.58
C MET A 1 15.53 34.33 3.65
N LYS A 2 14.81 34.28 2.51
CA LYS A 2 13.36 34.07 2.52
C LYS A 2 13.05 32.57 2.48
N LEU A 3 12.53 32.03 3.57
CA LEU A 3 12.16 30.60 3.67
C LEU A 3 11.07 30.20 2.65
N GLU A 4 10.28 31.18 2.21
CA GLU A 4 9.21 31.05 1.21
C GLU A 4 9.70 30.91 -0.24
N GLU A 5 10.99 31.06 -0.50
CA GLU A 5 11.59 30.86 -1.84
C GLU A 5 12.34 29.51 -1.91
N ILE A 6 12.58 28.85 -0.77
CA ILE A 6 13.32 27.58 -0.67
C ILE A 6 12.42 26.37 -0.94
N PRO A 7 12.84 25.37 -1.74
CA PRO A 7 12.03 24.18 -2.00
C PRO A 7 11.74 23.40 -0.71
N THR A 8 10.57 22.75 -0.64
CA THR A 8 10.11 21.99 0.55
C THR A 8 11.11 20.94 1.02
N LYS A 9 11.85 20.33 0.10
CA LYS A 9 12.92 19.36 0.41
C LYS A 9 14.08 20.00 1.18
N GLU A 10 14.49 21.20 0.80
CA GLU A 10 15.56 21.94 1.49
C GLU A 10 15.07 22.50 2.83
N LEU A 11 13.83 22.96 2.90
CA LEU A 11 13.20 23.32 4.18
C LEU A 11 13.16 22.14 5.15
N LEU A 12 12.83 20.94 4.67
CA LEU A 12 12.81 19.73 5.50
C LEU A 12 14.22 19.36 5.97
N ALA A 13 15.21 19.49 5.09
CA ALA A 13 16.61 19.27 5.45
C ALA A 13 17.09 20.28 6.50
N LEU A 14 16.68 21.54 6.39
CA LEU A 14 16.98 22.58 7.36
C LEU A 14 16.35 22.26 8.71
N HIS A 15 15.06 21.91 8.72
CA HIS A 15 14.36 21.47 9.93
C HIS A 15 15.08 20.29 10.60
N ASN A 16 15.47 19.27 9.85
CA ASN A 16 16.15 18.09 10.40
C ASN A 16 17.55 18.39 10.94
N ARG A 17 18.18 19.50 10.56
CA ARG A 17 19.47 19.93 11.14
C ARG A 17 19.31 20.64 12.47
N ILE A 18 18.19 21.34 12.69
CA ILE A 18 17.96 22.15 13.90
C ILE A 18 17.04 21.47 14.91
N ALA A 19 16.18 20.57 14.46
CA ALA A 19 15.20 19.87 15.30
C ALA A 19 15.83 18.68 16.01
N ASP A 20 15.34 18.38 17.22
CA ASP A 20 15.80 17.23 18.00
C ASP A 20 15.27 15.90 17.43
N LYS A 21 14.16 15.95 16.70
CA LYS A 21 13.53 14.79 16.06
C LYS A 21 13.48 14.99 14.56
N PRO A 22 13.99 14.05 13.75
CA PRO A 22 13.93 14.16 12.31
C PRO A 22 12.48 14.02 11.83
N ALA A 23 12.11 14.89 10.90
CA ALA A 23 10.84 14.92 10.22
C ALA A 23 10.96 14.21 8.86
N GLY A 24 9.91 13.47 8.51
CA GLY A 24 9.78 12.80 7.22
C GLY A 24 9.10 13.68 6.17
N PRO A 25 9.09 13.28 4.89
CA PRO A 25 8.43 14.04 3.83
C PRO A 25 6.90 14.15 3.99
N LYS A 26 6.29 13.39 4.93
CA LYS A 26 4.85 13.42 5.23
C LYS A 26 4.50 13.99 6.61
N THR A 27 5.48 14.40 7.43
CA THR A 27 5.18 14.90 8.80
C THR A 27 4.60 16.31 8.80
N PHE A 28 4.89 17.13 7.78
CA PHE A 28 4.30 18.44 7.63
C PHE A 28 3.22 18.40 6.56
N ALA A 29 1.98 18.70 6.95
CA ALA A 29 0.83 18.73 6.03
C ALA A 29 0.94 19.85 4.98
N THR A 30 1.59 20.96 5.33
CA THR A 30 1.78 22.12 4.45
C THR A 30 3.15 22.72 4.63
N ARG A 31 3.65 23.36 3.57
CA ARG A 31 4.93 24.11 3.58
C ARG A 31 4.94 25.20 4.66
N THR A 32 3.82 25.90 4.84
CA THR A 32 3.67 26.96 5.85
C THR A 32 3.92 26.43 7.27
N LYS A 33 3.40 25.23 7.60
CA LYS A 33 3.64 24.60 8.90
C LYS A 33 5.11 24.23 9.13
N LEU A 34 5.82 23.82 8.07
CA LEU A 34 7.25 23.53 8.12
C LEU A 34 8.07 24.80 8.37
N VAL A 35 7.77 25.89 7.67
CA VAL A 35 8.44 27.20 7.86
C VAL A 35 8.22 27.72 9.28
N ALA A 36 6.96 27.78 9.74
CA ALA A 36 6.64 28.21 11.10
C ALA A 36 7.36 27.38 12.17
N ARG A 37 7.50 26.06 11.95
CA ARG A 37 8.21 25.18 12.87
C ARG A 37 9.72 25.44 12.88
N ILE A 38 10.31 25.77 11.73
CA ILE A 38 11.73 26.16 11.62
C ILE A 38 11.98 27.46 12.37
N GLU A 39 11.12 28.47 12.16
CA GLU A 39 11.21 29.76 12.84
C GLU A 39 11.07 29.61 14.36
N GLN A 40 10.11 28.80 14.81
CA GLN A 40 9.93 28.49 16.23
C GLN A 40 11.19 27.86 16.85
N ILE A 41 11.73 26.79 16.23
CA ILE A 41 12.92 26.11 16.76
C ILE A 41 14.14 27.03 16.73
N ALA A 42 14.26 27.87 15.71
CA ALA A 42 15.35 28.83 15.62
C ALA A 42 15.27 29.91 16.70
N ALA A 43 14.07 30.42 17.00
CA ALA A 43 13.84 31.35 18.09
C ALA A 43 14.15 30.69 19.45
N ASP A 44 13.63 29.50 19.69
CA ASP A 44 13.81 28.77 20.96
C ASP A 44 15.29 28.45 21.23
N LYS A 45 16.05 28.11 20.18
CA LYS A 45 17.47 27.74 20.29
C LYS A 45 18.43 28.90 20.00
N ASN A 46 17.92 30.12 19.79
CA ASN A 46 18.70 31.30 19.39
C ASN A 46 19.64 31.01 18.19
N ILE A 47 19.14 30.27 17.20
CA ILE A 47 19.90 29.88 16.01
C ILE A 47 19.73 30.94 14.93
N ASP A 48 20.84 31.50 14.45
CA ASP A 48 20.83 32.38 13.28
C ASP A 48 20.61 31.57 11.99
N LEU A 49 19.38 31.59 11.48
CA LEU A 49 18.98 30.96 10.24
C LEU A 49 19.76 31.48 9.01
N VAL A 50 20.30 32.70 9.06
CA VAL A 50 21.10 33.28 7.97
C VAL A 50 22.45 32.55 7.85
N SER A 51 23.03 32.15 8.98
CA SER A 51 24.29 31.41 9.05
C SER A 51 24.18 29.96 8.54
N PHE A 52 23.00 29.34 8.71
CA PHE A 52 22.72 27.98 8.19
C PHE A 52 22.45 27.96 6.68
N GLY A 53 22.30 29.13 6.06
CA GLY A 53 21.91 29.32 4.67
C GLY A 53 23.04 29.18 3.64
N GLN A 54 24.30 28.96 4.04
CA GLN A 54 25.32 28.68 3.03
C GLN A 54 25.33 27.20 2.65
N PRO A 55 24.99 26.85 1.39
CA PRO A 55 25.28 25.53 0.87
C PRO A 55 26.80 25.39 0.81
N LYS A 56 27.41 24.74 1.81
CA LYS A 56 28.66 24.01 1.60
C LYS A 56 28.33 22.96 0.55
N ARG A 57 28.60 23.28 -0.73
CA ARG A 57 28.51 22.34 -1.84
C ARG A 57 29.30 21.09 -1.43
N PRO A 58 28.66 19.93 -1.19
CA PRO A 58 29.42 18.71 -1.03
C PRO A 58 29.91 18.32 -2.42
N LYS A 59 31.22 18.42 -2.59
CA LYS A 59 31.96 17.79 -3.68
C LYS A 59 31.97 16.28 -3.39
N VAL A 60 31.55 15.49 -4.39
CA VAL A 60 31.89 14.04 -4.59
C VAL A 60 31.12 13.10 -3.63
N THR A 61 30.40 12.02 -3.97
CA THR A 61 30.40 11.06 -5.10
C THR A 61 29.10 10.23 -5.06
N ALA A 62 28.82 9.53 -6.16
CA ALA A 62 27.99 8.33 -6.29
C ALA A 62 26.46 8.50 -6.52
N GLN A 63 26.14 8.44 -7.81
CA GLN A 63 25.02 7.69 -8.41
C GLN A 63 23.73 7.58 -7.60
N ARG A 64 22.70 8.32 -8.01
CA ARG A 64 21.34 7.76 -8.00
C ARG A 64 20.50 8.40 -9.08
N ALA A 65 20.00 7.52 -9.94
CA ALA A 65 19.18 7.79 -11.10
C ALA A 65 18.02 8.76 -10.81
N GLU A 66 17.79 9.62 -11.79
CA GLU A 66 16.67 10.53 -11.94
C GLU A 66 15.32 9.79 -11.77
N PRO A 67 14.35 10.34 -11.02
CA PRO A 67 12.96 10.01 -11.25
C PRO A 67 12.42 11.01 -12.27
N LYS A 68 12.41 10.61 -13.54
CA LYS A 68 11.71 11.36 -14.59
C LYS A 68 10.20 11.12 -14.39
N THR A 69 9.53 12.15 -13.90
CA THR A 69 8.09 12.30 -14.02
C THR A 69 7.77 12.53 -15.50
N GLU A 70 6.97 11.68 -16.13
CA GLU A 70 6.06 12.17 -17.16
C GLU A 70 4.86 11.24 -17.34
N VAL A 71 3.72 11.90 -17.40
CA VAL A 71 2.39 11.41 -17.69
C VAL A 71 2.36 10.74 -19.05
N ALA A 72 1.73 9.57 -19.13
CA ALA A 72 1.07 9.10 -20.34
C ALA A 72 -0.08 8.19 -19.93
N GLU A 73 -1.29 8.74 -20.00
CA GLU A 73 -2.48 7.95 -20.30
C GLU A 73 -2.22 7.19 -21.59
N THR A 74 -2.28 5.87 -21.55
CA THR A 74 -2.74 4.99 -22.64
C THR A 74 -2.84 3.58 -22.08
N SER A 75 -4.06 3.09 -22.08
CA SER A 75 -4.42 1.68 -22.19
C SER A 75 -3.41 0.88 -23.01
N GLU A 76 -2.90 -0.22 -22.45
CA GLU A 76 -2.86 -1.52 -23.13
C GLU A 76 -2.22 -2.59 -22.24
N ALA A 77 -2.87 -3.75 -22.28
CA ALA A 77 -2.46 -4.98 -21.64
C ALA A 77 -1.01 -5.33 -22.03
N THR A 78 -0.07 -5.11 -21.12
CA THR A 78 1.24 -5.74 -21.18
C THR A 78 1.50 -6.40 -19.85
N GLU A 79 1.45 -7.73 -19.88
CA GLU A 79 1.86 -8.65 -18.82
C GLU A 79 3.32 -8.38 -18.45
N LYS A 80 3.54 -7.39 -17.56
CA LYS A 80 4.81 -7.26 -16.87
C LYS A 80 4.93 -8.47 -15.96
N LYS A 81 5.82 -9.39 -16.35
CA LYS A 81 6.30 -10.51 -15.53
C LYS A 81 6.38 -10.05 -14.06
N PRO A 82 5.64 -10.66 -13.13
CA PRO A 82 5.49 -10.10 -11.80
C PRO A 82 6.87 -10.02 -11.13
N ARG A 83 7.32 -8.81 -10.79
CA ARG A 83 8.61 -8.58 -10.10
C ARG A 83 8.60 -9.02 -8.63
N GLY A 84 7.84 -10.06 -8.29
CA GLY A 84 7.70 -10.61 -6.95
C GLY A 84 6.98 -11.95 -7.00
N LEU A 85 6.90 -12.62 -5.85
CA LEU A 85 6.33 -13.97 -5.65
C LEU A 85 4.88 -14.17 -6.16
N GLY A 86 4.22 -13.16 -6.72
CA GLY A 86 2.87 -13.31 -7.30
C GLY A 86 1.72 -13.25 -6.29
N VAL A 87 2.02 -13.15 -4.99
CA VAL A 87 1.05 -13.17 -3.86
C VAL A 87 -0.16 -12.25 -4.08
N GLY A 88 0.09 -10.99 -4.45
CA GLY A 88 -0.99 -10.02 -4.63
C GLY A 88 -1.86 -10.30 -5.87
N ALA A 89 -1.29 -10.88 -6.94
CA ALA A 89 -2.07 -11.22 -8.13
C ALA A 89 -2.99 -12.42 -7.85
N LEU A 90 -2.45 -13.44 -7.19
CA LEU A 90 -3.21 -14.63 -6.79
C LEU A 90 -4.34 -14.27 -5.82
N ALA A 91 -4.06 -13.47 -4.79
CA ALA A 91 -5.07 -13.03 -3.83
C ALA A 91 -6.21 -12.24 -4.50
N ARG A 92 -5.91 -11.40 -5.51
CA ARG A 92 -6.95 -10.68 -6.26
C ARG A 92 -7.77 -11.59 -7.14
N ALA A 93 -7.17 -12.61 -7.77
CA ALA A 93 -7.89 -13.59 -8.56
C ALA A 93 -8.89 -14.37 -7.69
N ILE A 94 -8.45 -14.85 -6.52
CA ILE A 94 -9.32 -15.59 -5.58
C ILE A 94 -10.43 -14.68 -5.01
N LEU A 95 -10.16 -13.39 -4.77
CA LEU A 95 -11.17 -12.44 -4.30
C LEU A 95 -12.27 -12.14 -5.33
N MET A 96 -12.00 -12.31 -6.63
CA MET A 96 -12.99 -12.15 -7.70
C MET A 96 -13.86 -13.40 -7.87
N ASP A 97 -13.51 -14.51 -7.22
CA ASP A 97 -14.26 -15.76 -7.31
C ASP A 97 -15.68 -15.58 -6.74
N PRO A 98 -16.74 -15.95 -7.48
CA PRO A 98 -18.11 -15.90 -6.97
C PRO A 98 -18.34 -16.75 -5.71
N ALA A 99 -17.45 -17.69 -5.38
CA ALA A 99 -17.51 -18.46 -4.14
C ALA A 99 -17.41 -17.58 -2.87
N GLY A 100 -16.82 -16.39 -2.96
CA GLY A 100 -16.86 -15.40 -1.88
C GLY A 100 -16.11 -15.81 -0.61
N TYR A 101 -14.91 -16.39 -0.74
CA TYR A 101 -14.14 -16.89 0.40
C TYR A 101 -13.79 -15.83 1.47
N PRO A 102 -13.73 -16.23 2.76
CA PRO A 102 -13.27 -15.35 3.83
C PRO A 102 -11.77 -15.04 3.67
N HIS A 103 -11.35 -13.85 4.08
CA HIS A 103 -9.98 -13.37 3.84
C HIS A 103 -8.88 -14.24 4.49
N ALA A 104 -9.21 -14.97 5.56
CA ALA A 104 -8.29 -15.92 6.19
C ALA A 104 -7.99 -17.08 5.24
N LEU A 105 -9.04 -17.73 4.70
CA LEU A 105 -8.89 -18.80 3.71
C LEU A 105 -8.11 -18.37 2.49
N VAL A 106 -8.41 -17.17 1.96
CA VAL A 106 -7.68 -16.66 0.81
C VAL A 106 -6.20 -16.51 1.13
N ALA A 107 -5.83 -16.08 2.34
CA ALA A 107 -4.44 -15.98 2.74
C ALA A 107 -3.77 -17.37 2.82
N ASP A 108 -4.47 -18.36 3.39
CA ASP A 108 -3.97 -19.72 3.51
C ASP A 108 -3.78 -20.37 2.13
N MET A 109 -4.77 -20.24 1.24
CA MET A 109 -4.68 -20.70 -0.16
C MET A 109 -3.49 -20.08 -0.88
N VAL A 110 -3.25 -18.79 -0.67
CA VAL A 110 -2.10 -18.08 -1.27
C VAL A 110 -0.77 -18.60 -0.73
N ASN A 111 -0.68 -18.89 0.56
CA ASN A 111 0.54 -19.43 1.19
C ASN A 111 0.82 -20.87 0.79
N VAL A 112 -0.21 -21.69 0.60
CA VAL A 112 -0.09 -23.06 0.08
C VAL A 112 0.37 -23.05 -1.38
N GLN A 113 -0.14 -22.12 -2.19
CA GLN A 113 0.13 -22.10 -3.63
C GLN A 113 1.45 -21.43 -4.00
N ILE A 114 1.97 -20.53 -3.14
CA ILE A 114 3.22 -19.81 -3.38
C ILE A 114 4.19 -20.11 -2.25
N GLU A 115 5.21 -20.90 -2.57
CA GLU A 115 6.29 -21.20 -1.63
C GLU A 115 7.02 -19.91 -1.20
N GLY A 116 7.13 -19.70 0.11
CA GLY A 116 7.72 -18.48 0.69
C GLY A 116 6.77 -17.29 0.79
N ALA A 117 5.49 -17.42 0.43
CA ALA A 117 4.49 -16.41 0.73
C ALA A 117 4.14 -16.38 2.23
N ALA A 118 3.96 -15.17 2.75
CA ALA A 118 3.47 -14.90 4.10
C ALA A 118 2.25 -13.96 4.03
N ALA A 119 1.28 -14.34 3.20
CA ALA A 119 0.00 -13.66 3.13
C ALA A 119 -0.74 -13.78 4.47
N THR A 120 -1.39 -12.69 4.85
CA THR A 120 -2.23 -12.63 6.07
C THR A 120 -3.62 -12.12 5.71
N ALA A 121 -4.63 -12.46 6.53
CA ALA A 121 -6.00 -11.98 6.34
C ALA A 121 -6.09 -10.44 6.24
N LYS A 122 -5.22 -9.72 6.97
CA LYS A 122 -5.13 -8.25 6.90
C LYS A 122 -4.66 -7.77 5.52
N SER A 123 -3.66 -8.42 4.94
CA SER A 123 -3.16 -8.10 3.59
C SER A 123 -4.22 -8.37 2.52
N VAL A 124 -4.98 -9.47 2.63
CA VAL A 124 -6.09 -9.78 1.72
C VAL A 124 -7.21 -8.75 1.83
N ARG A 125 -7.60 -8.38 3.05
CA ARG A 125 -8.58 -7.31 3.29
C ARG A 125 -8.13 -5.98 2.66
N TRP A 126 -6.83 -5.68 2.71
CA TRP A 126 -6.27 -4.50 2.06
C TRP A 126 -6.44 -4.57 0.53
N TYR A 127 -6.12 -5.70 -0.10
CA TYR A 127 -6.35 -5.90 -1.54
C TYR A 127 -7.82 -5.75 -1.92
N ALA A 128 -8.74 -6.33 -1.13
CA ALA A 128 -10.17 -6.18 -1.38
C ALA A 128 -10.61 -4.72 -1.35
N ASN A 129 -10.15 -3.94 -0.36
CA ASN A 129 -10.44 -2.51 -0.29
C ASN A 129 -9.80 -1.70 -1.42
N ASP A 130 -8.57 -2.05 -1.82
CA ASP A 130 -7.88 -1.43 -2.96
C ASP A 130 -8.66 -1.66 -4.27
N MET A 131 -9.21 -2.86 -4.48
CA MET A 131 -10.05 -3.17 -5.64
C MET A 131 -11.35 -2.37 -5.65
N ARG A 132 -12.04 -2.24 -4.51
CA ARG A 132 -13.25 -1.38 -4.42
C ARG A 132 -12.94 0.07 -4.72
N LYS A 133 -11.81 0.59 -4.23
CA LYS A 133 -11.35 1.96 -4.51
C LYS A 133 -11.05 2.18 -5.99
N LYS A 134 -10.63 1.13 -6.69
CA LYS A 134 -10.39 1.14 -8.15
C LYS A 134 -11.66 0.91 -8.96
N GLY A 135 -12.82 0.84 -8.32
CA GLY A 135 -14.11 0.65 -8.98
C GLY A 135 -14.42 -0.80 -9.37
N VAL A 136 -13.64 -1.77 -8.89
CA VAL A 136 -13.93 -3.19 -9.14
C VAL A 136 -14.94 -3.67 -8.10
N GLU A 137 -16.10 -4.10 -8.57
CA GLU A 137 -17.15 -4.67 -7.72
C GLU A 137 -16.75 -6.09 -7.30
N LEU A 138 -16.52 -6.26 -6.00
CA LEU A 138 -16.14 -7.53 -5.41
C LEU A 138 -17.40 -8.30 -4.99
N PRO A 139 -17.50 -9.60 -5.31
CA PRO A 139 -18.60 -10.44 -4.85
C PRO A 139 -18.84 -10.37 -3.34
N PRO A 140 -20.09 -10.52 -2.87
CA PRO A 140 -20.40 -10.56 -1.46
C PRO A 140 -19.72 -11.77 -0.82
N ARG A 141 -18.78 -11.49 0.09
CA ARG A 141 -18.02 -12.53 0.79
C ARG A 141 -18.83 -13.19 1.90
N GLN A 142 -18.54 -14.46 2.16
CA GLN A 142 -18.90 -15.13 3.39
C GLN A 142 -18.10 -14.50 4.55
N LYS A 143 -18.81 -14.14 5.63
CA LYS A 143 -18.21 -13.39 6.74
C LYS A 143 -17.39 -14.27 7.68
N HIS A 144 -17.82 -15.51 7.84
CA HIS A 144 -17.23 -16.50 8.73
C HIS A 144 -16.51 -17.57 7.92
N HIS A 145 -15.50 -18.16 8.56
CA HIS A 145 -14.84 -19.35 8.06
C HIS A 145 -15.71 -20.57 8.41
N PRO A 146 -15.84 -21.58 7.53
CA PRO A 146 -16.67 -22.75 7.83
C PRO A 146 -16.21 -23.52 9.07
N ALA A 147 -14.92 -23.46 9.45
CA ALA A 147 -14.45 -24.07 10.70
C ALA A 147 -14.75 -23.23 11.96
N ASP A 148 -15.23 -21.99 11.80
CA ASP A 148 -15.75 -21.15 12.89
C ASP A 148 -17.29 -21.19 12.96
N MET A 149 -17.94 -21.97 12.08
CA MET A 149 -19.40 -22.11 12.03
C MET A 149 -19.84 -23.33 12.85
N ASP A 150 -20.90 -23.16 13.64
CA ASP A 150 -21.57 -24.28 14.31
C ASP A 150 -22.18 -25.24 13.27
N GLU A 151 -22.43 -26.49 13.66
CA GLU A 151 -22.92 -27.55 12.75
C GLU A 151 -24.20 -27.14 11.99
N GLU A 152 -25.07 -26.34 12.61
CA GLU A 152 -26.29 -25.81 12.00
C GLU A 152 -26.02 -24.75 10.92
N GLU A 153 -25.09 -23.82 11.17
CA GLU A 153 -24.71 -22.77 10.20
C GLU A 153 -23.98 -23.37 9.00
N SER A 154 -23.16 -24.41 9.22
CA SER A 154 -22.54 -25.19 8.14
C SER A 154 -23.58 -25.92 7.28
N ALA A 155 -24.63 -26.49 7.89
CA ALA A 155 -25.69 -27.17 7.16
C ALA A 155 -26.51 -26.18 6.29
N GLU A 156 -26.81 -24.98 6.79
CA GLU A 156 -27.50 -23.95 6.01
C GLU A 156 -26.65 -23.45 4.83
N ALA A 157 -25.34 -23.23 5.04
CA ALA A 157 -24.42 -22.85 3.97
C ALA A 157 -24.31 -23.92 2.88
N LEU A 158 -24.28 -25.20 3.27
CA LEU A 158 -24.26 -26.33 2.34
C LEU A 158 -25.61 -26.61 1.69
N SER A 159 -26.73 -26.16 2.27
CA SER A 159 -28.07 -26.34 1.68
C SER A 159 -28.24 -25.62 0.33
N THR A 160 -27.50 -24.54 0.13
CA THR A 160 -27.54 -23.75 -1.12
C THR A 160 -26.67 -24.37 -2.22
N VAL A 161 -25.80 -25.33 -1.87
CA VAL A 161 -24.92 -26.02 -2.82
C VAL A 161 -25.69 -27.16 -3.48
N ARG A 162 -26.30 -26.88 -4.64
CA ARG A 162 -26.96 -27.89 -5.45
C ARG A 162 -25.92 -28.77 -6.15
N MET A 163 -25.85 -30.06 -5.79
CA MET A 163 -25.02 -31.02 -6.53
C MET A 163 -25.45 -31.04 -8.01
N VAL A 164 -24.53 -30.69 -8.90
CA VAL A 164 -24.68 -30.90 -10.34
C VAL A 164 -24.59 -32.41 -10.56
N ALA A 165 -25.68 -33.02 -11.00
CA ALA A 165 -25.70 -34.44 -11.31
C ALA A 165 -24.62 -34.74 -12.37
N PRO A 166 -23.85 -35.84 -12.22
CA PRO A 166 -22.93 -36.26 -13.26
C PRO A 166 -23.72 -36.45 -14.56
N VAL A 167 -23.27 -35.80 -15.63
CA VAL A 167 -23.83 -35.99 -16.98
C VAL A 167 -23.76 -37.49 -17.27
N PRO A 168 -24.88 -38.16 -17.64
CA PRO A 168 -24.82 -39.55 -18.03
C PRO A 168 -23.87 -39.65 -19.23
N SER A 169 -22.79 -40.40 -19.04
CA SER A 169 -21.89 -40.77 -20.13
C SER A 169 -22.66 -41.73 -21.02
N ASP A 170 -23.21 -41.23 -22.13
CA ASP A 170 -23.83 -42.07 -23.16
C ASP A 170 -22.78 -42.98 -23.80
N GLY A 171 -23.05 -44.30 -23.75
CA GLY A 171 -22.69 -45.31 -24.74
C GLY A 171 -21.25 -45.77 -24.82
#